data_AF-A0A0D3E7L7-F1
#
_entry.id   AF-A0A0D3E7L7-F1
#
_cell.length_a   1.000
_cell.length_b   1.000
_cell.length_c   1.000
_cell.angle_alpha   90.00
_cell.angle_beta   90.00
_cell.angle_gamma   90.00
#
_symmetry.space_group_name_H-M   'P 1'
#
loop_
_entity.id
_entity.type
_entity.pdbx_description
1 polymer ?
#
loop_
_entity_poly.entity_id
_entity_poly.type
_entity_poly.pdbx_seq_one_letter_code
_entity_poly.pdbx_strand_id
1 'polypeptide(L)'
;MTTTQSASRIEKVVVHPLVLRNIVDNHNRIAKDSGKRVVGVLLGSRSSRGIVGVTNSYAVPFEEDGKDPSIWSFDGDHHEYMLNMFNGLNDKEDVVGWYSTCPNLRENDLAVHASIFRSCSYVLNPVVLVTIDVQPHQLGIPTKAYYAVNSSLGSSKEAFVPVSTEIAPPQVEEIGLGLVFQDMTLRLMLLTLLAIWRSTFSLVVSWRTFRCRDTRSLMQLPTDVLL
;
A
#
# COMPACT_ATOMS: atom_id res chain seq x y z
N MET A 1 -31.93 5.43 31.16
CA MET A 1 -30.49 5.57 30.93
C MET A 1 -29.92 4.18 30.68
N THR A 2 -29.76 3.81 29.42
CA THR A 2 -29.14 2.54 29.00
C THR A 2 -28.04 2.88 28.02
N THR A 3 -26.84 2.53 28.44
CA THR A 3 -25.52 2.79 27.88
C THR A 3 -25.44 2.49 26.38
N THR A 4 -25.27 3.54 25.58
CA THR A 4 -24.76 3.42 24.21
C THR A 4 -23.34 2.88 24.30
N GLN A 5 -23.14 1.60 23.96
CA GLN A 5 -21.80 1.05 23.77
C GLN A 5 -21.09 1.89 22.71
N SER A 6 -20.20 2.78 23.15
CA SER A 6 -19.24 3.43 22.26
C SER A 6 -18.35 2.33 21.71
N ALA A 7 -18.58 1.95 20.45
CA ALA A 7 -17.64 1.12 19.71
C ALA A 7 -16.25 1.73 19.92
N SER A 8 -15.34 0.96 20.53
CA SER A 8 -14.05 1.50 20.96
C SER A 8 -13.34 2.13 19.76
N ARG A 9 -12.98 3.41 19.89
CA ARG A 9 -12.32 4.15 18.82
C ARG A 9 -10.97 3.48 18.55
N ILE A 10 -10.66 3.26 17.27
CA ILE A 10 -9.33 2.79 16.88
C ILE A 10 -8.40 4.00 16.87
N GLU A 11 -7.34 3.93 17.67
CA GLU A 11 -6.35 5.01 17.78
C GLU A 11 -5.19 4.78 16.80
N LYS A 12 -4.77 3.52 16.65
CA LYS A 12 -3.57 3.16 15.90
C LYS A 12 -3.71 1.79 15.24
N VAL A 13 -3.19 1.67 14.02
CA VAL A 13 -3.05 0.42 13.29
C VAL A 13 -1.57 0.10 13.13
N VAL A 14 -1.14 -1.05 13.63
CA VAL A 14 0.23 -1.53 13.54
C VAL A 14 0.27 -2.68 12.54
N VAL A 15 1.02 -2.53 11.45
CA VAL A 15 1.09 -3.49 10.36
C VAL A 15 2.41 -4.24 10.40
N HIS A 16 2.36 -5.57 10.43
CA HIS A 16 3.56 -6.40 10.37
C HIS A 16 4.18 -6.35 8.96
N PRO A 17 5.53 -6.29 8.81
CA PRO A 17 6.19 -6.26 7.49
C PRO A 17 5.81 -7.44 6.57
N LEU A 18 5.48 -8.60 7.16
CA LEU A 18 4.99 -9.77 6.43
C LEU A 18 3.73 -9.47 5.61
N VAL A 19 2.81 -8.68 6.15
CA VAL A 19 1.55 -8.30 5.49
C VAL A 19 1.83 -7.48 4.24
N LEU A 20 2.73 -6.49 4.35
CA LEU A 20 3.14 -5.66 3.22
C LEU A 20 3.74 -6.50 2.10
N ARG A 21 4.61 -7.44 2.46
CA ARG A 21 5.21 -8.39 1.51
C ARG A 21 4.15 -9.25 0.82
N ASN A 22 3.20 -9.82 1.57
CA ASN A 22 2.13 -10.65 1.03
C ASN A 22 1.27 -9.88 0.03
N ILE A 23 0.93 -8.63 0.35
CA ILE A 23 0.08 -7.79 -0.50
C ILE A 23 0.79 -7.43 -1.82
N VAL A 24 2.08 -7.10 -1.76
CA VAL A 24 2.89 -6.84 -2.96
C VAL A 24 3.02 -8.10 -3.82
N ASP A 25 3.21 -9.28 -3.22
CA ASP A 25 3.26 -10.55 -3.96
C ASP A 25 1.92 -10.85 -4.65
N ASN A 26 0.80 -10.69 -3.93
CA ASN A 26 -0.54 -10.88 -4.47
C ASN A 26 -0.82 -9.93 -5.64
N HIS A 27 -0.42 -8.66 -5.52
CA HIS A 27 -0.52 -7.70 -6.61
C HIS A 27 0.28 -8.13 -7.85
N ASN A 28 1.52 -8.58 -7.66
CA ASN A 28 2.38 -9.03 -8.75
C ASN A 28 1.89 -10.30 -9.45
N ARG A 29 1.13 -11.16 -8.75
CA ARG A 29 0.54 -12.37 -9.33
C ARG A 29 -0.76 -12.10 -10.09
N ILE A 30 -1.61 -11.20 -9.59
CA ILE A 30 -2.99 -11.01 -10.07
C ILE A 30 -3.11 -9.82 -11.02
N ALA A 31 -2.44 -8.72 -10.72
CA ALA A 31 -2.74 -7.41 -11.30
C ALA A 31 -1.67 -6.87 -12.26
N LYS A 32 -0.56 -7.61 -12.45
CA LYS A 32 0.62 -7.14 -13.19
C LYS A 32 0.32 -6.62 -14.60
N ASP A 33 -0.65 -7.24 -15.28
CA ASP A 33 -0.99 -6.91 -16.66
C ASP A 33 -2.40 -6.30 -16.83
N SER A 34 -3.23 -6.34 -15.78
CA SER A 34 -4.66 -5.98 -15.87
C SER A 34 -5.00 -4.61 -15.28
N GLY A 35 -4.11 -4.02 -14.45
CA GLY A 35 -4.38 -2.76 -13.75
C GLY A 35 -5.57 -2.85 -12.77
N LYS A 36 -6.09 -4.06 -12.51
CA LYS A 36 -7.17 -4.30 -11.57
C LYS A 36 -6.65 -4.17 -10.14
N ARG A 37 -7.53 -3.74 -9.23
CA ARG A 37 -7.19 -3.70 -7.81
C ARG A 37 -7.32 -5.09 -7.21
N VAL A 38 -6.39 -5.41 -6.33
CA VAL A 38 -6.45 -6.59 -5.46
C VAL A 38 -7.06 -6.18 -4.14
N VAL A 39 -8.05 -6.95 -3.71
CA VAL A 39 -8.69 -6.87 -2.39
C VAL A 39 -8.35 -8.15 -1.62
N GLY A 40 -8.21 -8.03 -0.31
CA GLY A 40 -8.05 -9.19 0.54
C GLY A 40 -8.37 -8.88 1.99
N VAL A 41 -8.31 -9.92 2.81
CA VAL A 41 -8.69 -9.87 4.22
C VAL A 41 -7.45 -9.70 5.09
N LEU A 42 -7.60 -8.93 6.16
CA LEU A 42 -6.58 -8.71 7.18
C LEU A 42 -6.94 -9.49 8.43
N LEU A 43 -5.96 -10.25 8.90
CA LEU A 43 -6.02 -11.04 10.12
C LEU A 43 -5.10 -10.43 11.17
N GLY A 44 -5.51 -10.54 12.43
CA GLY A 44 -4.71 -10.07 13.53
C GLY A 44 -5.47 -10.04 14.84
N SER A 45 -5.04 -9.16 15.74
CA SER A 45 -5.63 -9.04 17.06
C SER A 45 -5.92 -7.59 17.41
N ARG A 46 -6.91 -7.40 18.27
CA ARG A 46 -7.30 -6.09 18.76
C ARG A 46 -6.95 -5.97 20.25
N SER A 47 -6.22 -4.92 20.58
CA SER A 47 -5.96 -4.55 21.97
C SER A 47 -7.12 -3.76 22.57
N SER A 48 -7.32 -3.89 23.88
CA SER A 48 -8.28 -3.09 24.65
C SER A 48 -7.99 -1.58 24.63
N ARG A 49 -6.76 -1.19 24.27
CA ARG A 49 -6.33 0.22 24.13
C ARG A 49 -6.65 0.85 22.76
N GLY A 50 -7.48 0.21 21.93
CA GLY A 50 -7.80 0.73 20.60
C GLY A 50 -6.66 0.61 19.58
N ILE A 51 -5.69 -0.28 19.85
CA ILE A 51 -4.60 -0.61 18.92
C ILE A 51 -4.97 -1.89 18.17
N VAL A 52 -4.95 -1.84 16.84
CA VAL A 52 -5.16 -3.01 15.97
C VAL A 52 -3.81 -3.48 15.45
N GLY A 53 -3.43 -4.69 15.80
CA GLY A 53 -2.22 -5.35 15.30
C GLY A 53 -2.57 -6.26 14.14
N VAL A 54 -2.08 -5.93 12.94
CA VAL A 54 -2.27 -6.72 11.72
C VAL A 54 -1.04 -7.60 11.51
N THR A 55 -1.22 -8.91 11.66
CA THR A 55 -0.13 -9.89 11.62
C THR A 55 -0.08 -10.64 10.30
N ASN A 56 -1.24 -10.95 9.72
CA ASN A 56 -1.36 -11.75 8.52
C ASN A 56 -2.44 -11.24 7.57
N SER A 57 -2.42 -11.73 6.33
CA SER A 57 -3.34 -11.32 5.27
C SER A 57 -3.40 -12.35 4.16
N TYR A 58 -4.56 -12.49 3.53
CA TYR A 58 -4.72 -13.29 2.30
C TYR A 58 -5.54 -12.53 1.25
N ALA A 59 -5.29 -12.80 -0.02
CA ALA A 59 -6.08 -12.25 -1.11
C ALA A 59 -7.36 -13.06 -1.30
N VAL A 60 -8.44 -12.38 -1.71
CA VAL A 60 -9.67 -13.04 -2.14
C VAL A 60 -9.90 -12.66 -3.60
N PRO A 61 -10.31 -13.61 -4.47
CA PRO A 61 -10.74 -13.28 -5.82
C PRO A 61 -11.80 -12.19 -5.79
N PHE A 62 -11.45 -11.06 -6.40
CA PHE A 62 -12.29 -9.88 -6.42
C PHE A 62 -12.24 -9.29 -7.83
N GLU A 63 -13.41 -9.14 -8.44
CA GLU A 63 -13.53 -8.55 -9.76
C GLU A 63 -14.38 -7.29 -9.71
N GLU A 64 -13.91 -6.27 -10.42
CA GLU A 64 -14.66 -5.05 -10.66
C GLU A 64 -14.77 -4.85 -12.15
N ASP A 65 -15.94 -4.38 -12.58
CA ASP A 65 -16.08 -3.90 -13.94
C ASP A 65 -15.31 -2.59 -14.13
N GLY A 66 -14.66 -2.47 -15.28
CA GLY A 66 -13.87 -1.29 -15.63
C GLY A 66 -14.72 -0.10 -16.08
N LYS A 67 -15.98 -0.32 -16.49
CA LYS A 67 -16.90 0.74 -16.93
C LYS A 67 -17.75 1.23 -15.77
N ASP A 68 -18.32 0.30 -15.01
CA ASP A 68 -19.20 0.61 -13.88
C ASP A 68 -18.62 0.09 -12.54
N PRO A 69 -18.00 0.95 -11.72
CA PRO A 69 -17.36 0.53 -10.46
C PRO A 69 -18.36 0.08 -9.37
N SER A 70 -19.66 0.30 -9.58
CA SER A 70 -20.73 -0.19 -8.70
C SER A 70 -20.98 -1.69 -8.86
N ILE A 71 -20.53 -2.30 -9.97
CA ILE A 71 -20.67 -3.72 -10.23
C ILE A 71 -19.36 -4.40 -9.84
N TRP A 72 -19.41 -5.17 -8.76
CA TRP A 72 -18.28 -5.89 -8.21
C TRP A 72 -18.71 -7.28 -7.75
N SER A 73 -17.77 -8.22 -7.78
CA SER A 73 -17.94 -9.58 -7.28
C SER A 73 -16.85 -9.90 -6.25
N PHE A 74 -17.26 -10.57 -5.18
CA PHE A 74 -16.39 -11.06 -4.12
C PHE A 74 -16.69 -12.53 -3.88
N ASP A 75 -15.67 -13.37 -3.90
CA ASP A 75 -15.81 -14.81 -3.68
C ASP A 75 -15.93 -15.12 -2.17
N GLY A 76 -17.17 -15.25 -1.70
CA GLY A 76 -17.49 -15.58 -0.31
C GLY A 76 -17.11 -17.00 0.09
N ASP A 77 -17.21 -17.97 -0.82
CA ASP A 77 -16.89 -19.37 -0.55
C ASP A 77 -15.38 -19.54 -0.34
N HIS A 78 -14.58 -18.85 -1.17
CA HIS A 78 -13.14 -18.79 -0.99
C HIS A 78 -12.75 -18.11 0.33
N HIS A 79 -13.44 -17.02 0.69
CA HIS A 79 -13.20 -16.35 1.96
C HIS A 79 -13.46 -17.27 3.17
N GLU A 80 -14.59 -17.98 3.19
CA GLU A 80 -14.93 -18.90 4.29
C GLU A 80 -13.94 -20.05 4.39
N TYR A 81 -13.56 -20.65 3.26
CA TYR A 81 -12.56 -21.70 3.22
C TYR A 81 -11.21 -21.24 3.80
N MET A 82 -10.73 -20.08 3.36
CA MET A 82 -9.45 -19.51 3.81
C MET A 82 -9.50 -19.12 5.28
N LEU A 83 -10.61 -18.54 5.73
CA LEU A 83 -10.80 -18.17 7.14
C LEU A 83 -10.74 -19.41 8.05
N ASN A 84 -11.44 -20.49 7.67
CA ASN A 84 -11.43 -21.73 8.44
C ASN A 84 -10.02 -22.35 8.50
N MET A 85 -9.26 -22.30 7.40
CA MET A 85 -7.88 -22.78 7.37
C MET A 85 -6.98 -21.96 8.31
N PHE A 86 -7.08 -20.63 8.30
CA PHE A 86 -6.26 -19.77 9.16
C PHE A 86 -6.64 -19.89 10.63
N ASN A 87 -7.93 -20.00 10.94
CA ASN A 87 -8.37 -20.26 12.31
C ASN A 87 -7.77 -21.59 12.82
N GLY A 88 -7.83 -22.66 12.02
CA GLY A 88 -7.23 -23.96 12.39
C GLY A 88 -5.70 -23.94 12.58
N LEU A 89 -4.99 -22.95 12.04
CA LEU A 89 -3.55 -22.77 12.24
C LEU A 89 -3.24 -21.88 13.45
N ASN A 90 -4.05 -20.87 13.70
CA ASN A 90 -3.83 -19.89 14.76
C ASN A 90 -5.15 -19.26 15.26
N ASP A 91 -5.69 -19.82 16.34
CA ASP A 91 -6.93 -19.34 16.99
C ASP A 91 -6.79 -17.96 17.66
N LYS A 92 -5.59 -17.36 17.66
CA LYS A 92 -5.36 -16.01 18.25
C LYS A 92 -5.59 -14.88 17.26
N GLU A 93 -5.74 -15.19 15.97
CA GLU A 93 -5.94 -14.22 14.91
C GLU A 93 -7.40 -14.23 14.46
N ASP A 94 -8.03 -13.07 14.58
CA ASP A 94 -9.38 -12.82 14.09
C ASP A 94 -9.35 -11.90 12.87
N VAL A 95 -10.47 -11.81 12.16
CA VAL A 95 -10.65 -10.84 11.07
C VAL A 95 -10.74 -9.43 11.67
N VAL A 96 -9.73 -8.61 11.40
CA VAL A 96 -9.64 -7.21 11.87
C VAL A 96 -10.03 -6.20 10.81
N GLY A 97 -10.04 -6.61 9.54
CA GLY A 97 -10.24 -5.68 8.44
C GLY A 97 -9.99 -6.27 7.06
N TRP A 98 -9.79 -5.37 6.11
CA TRP A 98 -9.46 -5.71 4.73
C TRP A 98 -8.50 -4.70 4.12
N TYR A 99 -7.82 -5.12 3.07
CA TYR A 99 -6.88 -4.27 2.36
C TYR A 99 -7.28 -4.11 0.90
N SER A 100 -6.85 -2.97 0.34
CA SER A 100 -6.96 -2.65 -1.07
C SER A 100 -5.61 -2.12 -1.57
N THR A 101 -5.22 -2.54 -2.77
CA THR A 101 -4.00 -2.05 -3.44
C THR A 101 -4.21 -0.73 -4.19
N CYS A 102 -5.39 -0.11 -4.07
CA CYS A 102 -5.63 1.24 -4.60
C CYS A 102 -5.09 2.31 -3.65
N PRO A 103 -4.32 3.30 -4.14
CA PRO A 103 -3.78 4.38 -3.31
C PRO A 103 -4.85 5.41 -2.85
N ASN A 104 -5.98 5.46 -3.57
CA ASN A 104 -7.11 6.35 -3.31
C ASN A 104 -8.37 5.55 -3.02
N LEU A 105 -9.17 6.05 -2.08
CA LEU A 105 -10.50 5.51 -1.78
C LEU A 105 -11.44 5.70 -2.97
N ARG A 106 -12.25 4.69 -3.25
CA ARG A 106 -13.33 4.71 -4.24
C ARG A 106 -14.69 4.75 -3.54
N GLU A 107 -15.71 5.27 -4.22
CA GLU A 107 -17.08 5.28 -3.68
C GLU A 107 -17.62 3.88 -3.41
N ASN A 108 -17.18 2.88 -4.20
CA ASN A 108 -17.53 1.48 -4.00
C ASN A 108 -16.99 0.90 -2.67
N ASP A 109 -15.95 1.49 -2.09
CA ASP A 109 -15.32 0.94 -0.88
C ASP A 109 -16.27 0.94 0.31
N LEU A 110 -17.22 1.88 0.37
CA LEU A 110 -18.26 1.90 1.39
C LEU A 110 -19.24 0.72 1.21
N ALA A 111 -19.62 0.43 -0.04
CA ALA A 111 -20.50 -0.70 -0.35
C ALA A 111 -19.83 -2.04 -0.03
N VAL A 112 -18.56 -2.21 -0.42
CA VAL A 112 -17.74 -3.40 -0.09
C VAL A 112 -17.57 -3.55 1.42
N HIS A 113 -17.27 -2.46 2.14
CA HIS A 113 -17.10 -2.46 3.58
C HIS A 113 -18.38 -2.86 4.33
N ALA A 114 -19.53 -2.29 3.93
CA ALA A 114 -20.82 -2.56 4.56
C ALA A 114 -21.35 -3.96 4.23
N SER A 115 -21.18 -4.43 2.99
CA SER A 115 -21.73 -5.72 2.55
C SER A 115 -20.96 -6.92 3.12
N ILE A 116 -19.63 -6.90 3.05
CA ILE A 116 -18.79 -8.05 3.42
C ILE A 116 -18.46 -8.01 4.91
N PHE A 117 -17.87 -6.91 5.37
CA PHE A 117 -17.22 -6.92 6.68
C PHE A 117 -18.12 -6.51 7.83
N ARG A 118 -19.17 -5.72 7.56
CA ARG A 118 -20.16 -5.34 8.59
C ARG A 118 -21.21 -6.43 8.82
N SER A 119 -21.57 -7.17 7.78
CA SER A 119 -22.62 -8.20 7.86
C SER A 119 -22.12 -9.52 8.46
N CYS A 120 -20.81 -9.74 8.54
CA CYS A 120 -20.21 -10.93 9.12
C CYS A 120 -20.07 -10.80 10.65
N SER A 121 -20.77 -11.67 11.39
CA SER A 121 -20.70 -11.75 12.87
C SER A 121 -19.31 -12.04 13.44
N TYR A 122 -18.39 -12.53 12.61
CA TYR A 122 -17.03 -12.92 13.00
C TYR A 122 -16.00 -11.80 12.89
N VAL A 123 -16.40 -10.60 12.42
CA VAL A 123 -15.49 -9.47 12.25
C VAL A 123 -15.53 -8.57 13.49
N LEU A 124 -14.37 -8.24 14.03
CA LEU A 124 -14.25 -7.33 15.16
C LEU A 124 -14.59 -5.90 14.74
N ASN A 125 -15.74 -5.39 15.19
CA ASN A 125 -16.18 -4.02 14.92
C ASN A 125 -15.47 -2.99 15.83
N PRO A 126 -15.08 -1.80 15.33
CA PRO A 126 -15.09 -1.36 13.93
C PRO A 126 -14.00 -2.01 13.06
N VAL A 127 -14.34 -2.23 11.80
CA VAL A 127 -13.50 -2.84 10.75
C VAL A 127 -12.49 -1.81 10.21
N VAL A 128 -11.24 -2.22 10.02
CA VAL A 128 -10.20 -1.38 9.40
C VAL A 128 -10.10 -1.64 7.90
N LEU A 129 -10.07 -0.57 7.10
CA LEU A 129 -9.64 -0.60 5.70
C LEU A 129 -8.20 -0.10 5.62
N VAL A 130 -7.30 -0.91 5.07
CA VAL A 130 -5.91 -0.51 4.80
C VAL A 130 -5.69 -0.39 3.30
N THR A 131 -5.38 0.83 2.82
CA THR A 131 -4.96 1.05 1.44
C THR A 131 -3.45 1.06 1.35
N ILE A 132 -2.91 0.27 0.43
CA ILE A 132 -1.46 0.19 0.18
C ILE A 132 -1.14 0.65 -1.22
N ASP A 133 -0.20 1.59 -1.30
CA ASP A 133 0.41 1.98 -2.57
C ASP A 133 1.55 1.02 -2.93
N VAL A 134 1.33 0.19 -3.94
CA VAL A 134 2.32 -0.79 -4.41
C VAL A 134 3.47 -0.12 -5.17
N GLN A 135 3.24 1.08 -5.72
CA GLN A 135 4.25 1.86 -6.43
C GLN A 135 4.36 3.26 -5.81
N PRO A 136 4.97 3.37 -4.60
CA PRO A 136 5.06 4.64 -3.91
C PRO A 136 5.93 5.61 -4.71
N HIS A 137 5.31 6.66 -5.22
CA HIS A 137 6.01 7.78 -5.85
C HIS A 137 6.57 8.78 -4.81
N GLN A 138 6.13 8.65 -3.55
CA GLN A 138 6.49 9.53 -2.45
C GLN A 138 7.26 8.77 -1.37
N LEU A 139 8.24 9.44 -0.76
CA LEU A 139 8.98 8.92 0.39
C LEU A 139 8.09 8.95 1.63
N GLY A 140 7.70 7.79 2.15
CA GLY A 140 6.84 7.66 3.32
C GLY A 140 6.38 6.22 3.56
N ILE A 141 5.56 6.01 4.60
CA ILE A 141 4.89 4.73 4.84
C ILE A 141 3.86 4.54 3.72
N PRO A 142 3.95 3.49 2.89
CA PRO A 142 3.06 3.30 1.73
C PRO A 142 1.64 2.85 2.13
N THR A 143 1.24 3.06 3.39
CA THR A 143 0.08 2.45 4.01
C THR A 143 -0.77 3.51 4.69
N LYS A 144 -2.03 3.64 4.28
CA LYS A 144 -3.04 4.47 4.95
C LYS A 144 -4.12 3.55 5.52
N ALA A 145 -4.64 3.87 6.70
CA ALA A 145 -5.72 3.12 7.32
C ALA A 145 -6.92 4.02 7.58
N TYR A 146 -8.10 3.43 7.46
CA TYR A 146 -9.39 4.07 7.64
C TYR A 146 -10.33 3.14 8.42
N TYR A 147 -11.31 3.71 9.09
CA TYR A 147 -12.46 2.97 9.63
C TYR A 147 -13.75 3.71 9.33
N ALA A 148 -14.85 2.99 9.16
CA ALA A 148 -16.14 3.60 8.86
C ALA A 148 -16.80 4.14 10.14
N VAL A 149 -17.31 5.37 10.06
CA VAL A 149 -18.11 5.99 11.11
C VAL A 149 -19.44 6.45 10.51
N ASN A 150 -20.53 6.18 11.22
CA ASN A 150 -21.84 6.73 10.88
C ASN A 150 -21.78 8.26 11.04
N SER A 151 -22.03 9.00 9.96
CA SER A 151 -22.12 10.46 10.05
C SER A 151 -23.33 10.85 10.90
N SER A 152 -23.10 11.57 12.00
CA SER A 152 -24.17 12.06 12.88
C SER A 152 -24.94 13.26 12.29
N LEU A 153 -24.62 13.69 11.06
CA LEU A 153 -25.16 14.91 10.43
C LEU A 153 -26.42 14.70 9.58
N GLY A 154 -27.26 13.72 9.92
CA GLY A 154 -28.63 13.60 9.37
C GLY A 154 -28.77 12.98 7.98
N SER A 155 -27.68 12.77 7.24
CA SER A 155 -27.67 11.83 6.11
C SER A 155 -27.17 10.48 6.60
N SER A 156 -27.91 9.40 6.36
CA SER A 156 -27.54 8.00 6.69
C SER A 156 -26.31 7.48 5.91
N LYS A 157 -25.32 8.34 5.65
CA LYS A 157 -24.12 8.08 4.87
C LYS A 157 -22.97 7.81 5.83
N GLU A 158 -22.30 6.69 5.61
CA GLU A 158 -21.07 6.32 6.30
C GLU A 158 -19.89 7.06 5.68
N ALA A 159 -18.92 7.42 6.51
CA ALA A 159 -17.70 8.08 6.06
C ALA A 159 -16.47 7.37 6.63
N PHE A 160 -15.42 7.29 5.81
CA PHE A 160 -14.13 6.78 6.24
C PHE A 160 -13.34 7.86 6.99
N VAL A 161 -12.94 7.56 8.22
CA VAL A 161 -12.09 8.42 9.05
C VAL A 161 -10.67 7.86 9.04
N PRO A 162 -9.63 8.67 8.74
CA PRO A 162 -8.26 8.21 8.74
C PRO A 162 -7.76 7.87 10.14
N VAL A 163 -6.88 6.87 10.24
CA VAL A 163 -6.25 6.39 11.47
C VAL A 163 -4.73 6.44 11.31
N SER A 164 -4.02 6.67 12.42
CA SER A 164 -2.56 6.60 12.46
C SER A 164 -2.08 5.18 12.15
N THR A 165 -1.20 5.06 11.17
CA THR A 165 -0.56 3.79 10.78
C THR A 165 0.90 3.75 11.24
N GLU A 166 1.36 2.57 11.66
CA GLU A 166 2.76 2.31 11.97
C GLU A 166 3.15 0.92 11.47
N ILE A 167 4.43 0.74 11.10
CA ILE A 167 4.98 -0.56 10.76
C ILE A 167 5.55 -1.18 12.05
N ALA A 168 5.15 -2.40 12.37
CA ALA A 168 5.66 -3.12 13.53
C ALA A 168 7.20 -3.21 13.46
N PRO A 169 7.91 -2.95 14.57
CA PRO A 169 9.35 -3.19 14.60
C PRO A 169 9.60 -4.68 14.33
N PRO A 170 10.62 -5.03 13.54
CA PRO A 170 11.00 -6.43 13.36
C PRO A 170 11.33 -7.02 14.73
N GLN A 171 10.71 -8.17 15.05
CA GLN A 171 11.04 -8.88 16.28
C GLN A 171 12.51 -9.30 16.23
N VAL A 172 13.19 -9.18 17.37
CA VAL A 172 14.66 -9.31 17.55
C VAL A 172 15.19 -10.74 17.27
N GLU A 173 14.39 -11.65 16.69
CA GLU A 173 14.78 -13.01 16.33
C GLU A 173 15.45 -13.16 14.95
N GLU A 174 15.61 -12.07 14.18
CA GLU A 174 16.19 -12.12 12.83
C GLU A 174 17.56 -11.44 12.68
N ILE A 175 18.54 -11.86 13.49
CA ILE A 175 19.96 -11.72 13.13
C ILE A 175 20.26 -12.75 12.02
N GLY A 176 19.81 -12.43 10.82
CA GLY A 176 19.94 -13.30 9.64
C GLY A 176 19.25 -12.75 8.38
N LEU A 177 18.38 -11.75 8.53
CA LEU A 177 17.57 -11.18 7.44
C LEU A 177 17.99 -9.76 7.01
N GLY A 178 19.23 -9.38 7.31
CA GLY A 178 19.86 -8.18 6.74
C GLY A 178 19.99 -8.21 5.21
N LEU A 179 19.88 -9.37 4.57
CA LEU A 179 19.98 -9.52 3.11
C LEU A 179 18.64 -9.29 2.36
N VAL A 180 17.48 -9.51 2.97
CA VAL A 180 16.18 -9.32 2.26
C VAL A 180 15.67 -7.87 2.39
N PHE A 181 15.93 -7.20 3.53
CA PHE A 181 15.64 -5.77 3.66
C PHE A 181 16.53 -4.88 2.77
N GLN A 182 17.71 -5.37 2.37
CA GLN A 182 18.56 -4.68 1.41
C GLN A 182 17.97 -4.68 0.01
N ASP A 183 17.13 -5.63 -0.39
CA ASP A 183 16.67 -5.73 -1.79
C ASP A 183 15.65 -4.64 -2.16
N MET A 184 14.77 -4.25 -1.23
CA MET A 184 13.85 -3.12 -1.41
C MET A 184 14.58 -1.78 -1.36
N THR A 185 15.59 -1.65 -0.49
CA THR A 185 16.36 -0.41 -0.32
C THR A 185 17.36 -0.20 -1.47
N LEU A 186 17.97 -1.27 -1.98
CA LEU A 186 18.94 -1.23 -3.08
C LEU A 186 18.29 -0.85 -4.42
N ARG A 187 17.06 -1.29 -4.71
CA ARG A 187 16.35 -0.84 -5.91
C ARG A 187 16.10 0.67 -5.91
N LEU A 188 15.77 1.25 -4.76
CA LEU A 188 15.58 2.69 -4.60
C LEU A 188 16.92 3.46 -4.69
N MET A 189 18.01 2.91 -4.15
CA MET A 189 19.36 3.49 -4.30
C MET A 189 19.89 3.40 -5.74
N LEU A 190 19.63 2.30 -6.47
CA LEU A 190 20.04 2.15 -7.86
C LEU A 190 19.29 3.09 -8.80
N LEU A 191 17.98 3.30 -8.59
CA LEU A 191 17.20 4.25 -9.38
C LEU A 191 17.64 5.70 -9.15
N THR A 192 17.97 6.07 -7.91
CA THR A 192 18.50 7.41 -7.60
C THR A 192 19.91 7.60 -8.16
N LEU A 193 20.79 6.61 -8.04
CA LEU A 193 22.13 6.65 -8.64
C LEU A 193 22.07 6.68 -10.18
N LEU A 194 21.17 5.94 -10.82
CA LEU A 194 20.95 6.00 -12.28
C LEU A 194 20.39 7.36 -12.71
N ALA A 195 19.50 7.97 -11.92
CA ALA A 195 18.98 9.30 -12.19
C ALA A 195 20.06 10.38 -12.05
N ILE A 196 20.89 10.30 -11.00
CA ILE A 196 22.04 11.18 -10.79
C ILE A 196 23.08 10.98 -11.89
N TRP A 197 23.36 9.73 -12.28
CA TRP A 197 24.28 9.41 -13.38
C TRP A 197 23.75 9.93 -14.72
N ARG A 198 22.45 9.79 -15.03
CA ARG A 198 21.84 10.38 -16.23
C ARG A 198 21.94 11.90 -16.26
N SER A 199 21.70 12.56 -15.12
CA SER A 199 21.77 14.02 -15.00
C SER A 199 23.21 14.54 -15.15
N THR A 200 24.14 13.93 -14.43
CA THR A 200 25.57 14.29 -14.48
C THR A 200 26.20 13.94 -15.83
N PHE A 201 25.85 12.81 -16.45
CA PHE A 201 26.32 12.44 -17.78
C PHE A 201 25.79 13.40 -18.85
N SER A 202 24.51 13.80 -18.78
CA SER A 202 23.94 14.81 -19.69
C SER A 202 24.65 16.17 -19.55
N LEU A 203 24.91 16.61 -18.32
CA LEU A 203 25.67 17.84 -18.05
C LEU A 203 27.12 17.76 -18.55
N VAL A 204 27.79 16.61 -18.37
CA VAL A 204 29.17 16.39 -18.85
C VAL A 204 29.24 16.34 -20.38
N VAL A 205 28.28 15.71 -21.05
CA VAL A 205 28.19 15.70 -22.52
C VAL A 205 27.90 17.10 -23.03
N SER A 206 27.00 17.85 -22.39
CA SER A 206 26.69 19.25 -22.71
C SER A 206 27.90 20.17 -22.51
N TRP A 207 28.68 19.98 -21.44
CA TRP A 207 29.93 20.71 -21.20
C TRP A 207 31.02 20.38 -22.22
N ARG A 208 31.13 19.11 -22.63
CA ARG A 208 32.08 18.69 -23.68
C ARG A 208 31.71 19.28 -25.05
N THR A 209 30.43 19.32 -25.41
CA THR A 209 29.99 19.94 -26.66
C THR A 209 30.15 21.47 -26.62
N PHE A 210 29.94 22.11 -25.47
CA PHE A 210 30.19 23.55 -25.30
C PHE A 210 31.68 23.89 -25.43
N ARG A 211 32.57 23.15 -24.76
CA ARG A 211 34.03 23.34 -24.87
C ARG A 211 34.58 23.03 -26.28
N CYS A 212 33.99 22.08 -27.00
CA CYS A 212 34.33 21.82 -28.42
C CYS A 212 33.85 22.94 -29.37
N ARG A 213 32.81 23.69 -29.00
CA ARG A 213 32.33 24.83 -29.80
C ARG A 213 33.27 26.03 -29.66
N ASP A 214 33.75 26.30 -28.45
CA ASP A 214 34.69 27.40 -28.15
C ASP A 214 36.09 27.18 -28.72
N THR A 215 36.53 25.93 -28.87
CA THR A 215 37.83 25.63 -29.50
C THR A 215 37.79 25.71 -31.03
N ARG A 216 36.59 25.59 -31.65
CA ARG A 216 36.41 25.83 -33.09
C ARG A 216 36.40 27.31 -33.46
N SER A 217 35.92 28.19 -32.59
CA SER A 217 35.95 29.65 -32.81
C SER A 217 37.34 30.25 -32.64
N LEU A 218 38.23 29.61 -31.88
CA LEU A 218 39.63 30.03 -31.71
C LEU A 218 40.60 29.55 -32.82
N MET A 219 40.16 28.69 -33.74
CA MET A 219 40.97 28.21 -34.89
C MET A 219 40.77 29.02 -36.18
N GLN A 220 40.00 30.11 -36.16
CA GLN A 220 39.89 31.05 -37.28
C GLN A 220 40.75 32.29 -37.01
N LEU A 221 42.08 32.13 -37.06
CA LEU A 221 42.99 33.24 -37.31
C LEU A 221 43.42 33.17 -38.79
N PRO A 222 43.34 34.26 -39.55
CA PRO A 222 43.68 34.26 -40.98
C PRO A 222 45.18 34.07 -41.18
N THR A 223 45.56 33.01 -41.88
CA THR A 223 46.91 32.86 -42.45
C THR A 223 46.97 33.66 -43.74
N ASP A 224 47.22 34.97 -43.63
CA ASP A 224 47.77 35.78 -44.72
C ASP A 224 49.19 36.22 -44.33
N VAL A 225 50.06 36.30 -45.35
CA VAL A 225 51.51 36.61 -45.32
C VAL A 225 52.43 35.38 -45.19
N LEU A 226 52.51 34.62 -46.28
CA LEU A 226 53.79 34.20 -46.87
C LEU A 226 53.65 34.22 -48.41
N LEU A 227 53.65 35.43 -48.95
CA LEU A 227 54.28 35.84 -50.21
C LEU A 227 54.36 37.37 -50.24
#